data_AF-A0A6D2CDD9-F1
#
_entry.id   AF-A0A6D2CDD9-F1
#
_cell.length_a   1.000
_cell.length_b   1.000
_cell.length_c   1.000
_cell.angle_alpha   90.00
_cell.angle_beta   90.00
_cell.angle_gamma   90.00
#
_symmetry.space_group_name_H-M   'P 1'
#
loop_
_entity.id
_entity.type
_entity.pdbx_description
1 polymer ?
#
loop_
_entity_poly.entity_id
_entity_poly.type
_entity_poly.pdbx_seq_one_letter_code
_entity_poly.pdbx_strand_id
1 'polypeptide(L)'
;MHGIAKWYYENGQLQQEGNFAEDKVHGDYKIYSEDGKLLGTARYSHGEAQFVKCATRNLSKEDAKYLLGDMTIENFETYCK
;
A
#
# COMPACT_ATOMS: atom_id res chain seq x y z
N MET A 1 -14.84 -13.29 -0.53
CA MET A 1 -13.95 -13.70 -1.65
C MET A 1 -12.50 -13.70 -1.18
N HIS A 2 -11.64 -14.57 -1.71
CA HIS A 2 -10.18 -14.49 -1.56
C HIS A 2 -9.56 -14.20 -2.92
N GLY A 3 -8.79 -13.12 -3.04
CA GLY A 3 -8.19 -12.78 -4.32
C GLY A 3 -7.30 -11.56 -4.24
N ILE A 4 -6.42 -11.43 -5.24
CA ILE A 4 -5.59 -10.26 -5.43
C ILE A 4 -6.37 -9.28 -6.30
N ALA A 5 -6.68 -8.11 -5.75
CA ALA A 5 -7.18 -6.99 -6.54
C ALA A 5 -5.99 -6.18 -7.06
N LYS A 6 -6.13 -5.68 -8.29
CA LYS A 6 -5.14 -4.80 -8.92
C LYS A 6 -5.87 -3.57 -9.45
N TRP A 7 -5.28 -2.41 -9.22
CA TRP A 7 -5.70 -1.15 -9.79
C TRP A 7 -4.60 -0.64 -10.69
N TYR A 8 -5.01 0.01 -11.76
CA TYR A 8 -4.12 0.46 -12.81
C TYR A 8 -4.35 1.95 -13.06
N TYR A 9 -3.28 2.67 -13.35
CA TYR A 9 -3.34 4.04 -13.85
C TYR A 9 -4.01 4.06 -15.23
N GLU A 10 -4.44 5.25 -15.68
CA GLU A 10 -5.01 5.43 -17.02
C GLU A 10 -4.05 5.02 -18.14
N ASN A 11 -2.74 5.10 -17.87
CA ASN A 11 -1.68 4.65 -18.78
C ASN A 11 -1.53 3.11 -18.85
N GLY A 12 -2.34 2.36 -18.09
CA GLY A 12 -2.33 0.89 -18.03
C GLY A 12 -1.27 0.29 -17.11
N GLN A 13 -0.43 1.10 -16.46
CA GLN A 13 0.56 0.60 -15.50
C GLN A 13 -0.08 0.27 -14.15
N LEU A 14 0.49 -0.71 -13.46
CA LEU A 14 0.01 -1.13 -12.15
C LEU A 14 0.17 0.02 -11.16
N GLN A 15 -0.92 0.42 -10.52
CA GLN A 15 -0.96 1.47 -9.50
C GLN A 15 -0.88 0.84 -8.11
N GLN A 16 -1.75 -0.13 -7.85
CA GLN A 16 -1.87 -0.79 -6.55
C GLN A 16 -2.16 -2.28 -6.74
N GLU A 17 -1.68 -3.10 -5.82
CA GLU A 17 -2.14 -4.49 -5.69
C GLU A 17 -2.35 -4.83 -4.22
N GLY A 18 -3.43 -5.53 -3.92
CA GLY A 18 -3.80 -5.87 -2.54
C GLY A 18 -4.50 -7.21 -2.47
N ASN A 19 -4.20 -7.96 -1.42
CA ASN A 19 -4.93 -9.18 -1.10
C ASN A 19 -6.22 -8.84 -0.34
N PHE A 20 -7.32 -9.46 -0.72
CA PHE A 20 -8.61 -9.34 -0.06
C PHE A 20 -9.03 -10.69 0.51
N ALA A 21 -9.54 -10.66 1.74
CA ALA A 21 -10.20 -11.77 2.40
C ALA A 21 -11.47 -11.24 3.07
N GLU A 22 -12.59 -11.96 2.94
CA GLU A 22 -13.86 -11.58 3.59
C GLU A 22 -14.28 -10.12 3.31
N ASP A 23 -14.10 -9.70 2.05
CA ASP A 23 -14.46 -8.36 1.55
C ASP A 23 -13.67 -7.20 2.20
N LYS A 24 -12.59 -7.53 2.91
CA LYS A 24 -11.64 -6.58 3.50
C LYS A 24 -10.23 -6.83 2.97
N VAL A 25 -9.42 -5.78 2.97
CA VAL A 25 -7.98 -5.93 2.68
C VAL A 25 -7.35 -6.77 3.78
N HIS A 26 -6.63 -7.81 3.38
CA HIS A 26 -5.96 -8.73 4.27
C HIS A 26 -4.68 -9.26 3.63
N GLY A 27 -3.54 -9.07 4.29
CA GLY A 27 -2.23 -9.46 3.78
C GLY A 27 -1.48 -8.29 3.14
N ASP A 28 -0.62 -8.62 2.18
CA ASP A 28 0.26 -7.63 1.56
C ASP A 28 -0.50 -6.72 0.60
N TYR A 29 -0.16 -5.44 0.67
CA TYR A 29 -0.63 -4.36 -0.17
C TYR A 29 0.59 -3.60 -0.71
N LYS A 30 0.60 -3.26 -2.00
CA LYS A 30 1.73 -2.55 -2.62
C LYS A 30 1.22 -1.42 -3.49
N ILE A 31 2.02 -0.36 -3.55
CA ILE A 31 1.76 0.83 -4.35
C ILE A 31 2.96 1.11 -5.24
N TYR A 32 2.67 1.45 -6.49
CA TYR A 32 3.64 1.77 -7.50
C TYR A 32 3.41 3.19 -8.03
N SER A 33 4.46 3.83 -8.56
CA SER A 33 4.34 5.09 -9.28
C SER A 33 3.80 4.87 -10.69
N GLU A 34 3.43 5.95 -11.38
CA GLU A 34 3.03 5.91 -12.80
C GLU A 34 4.11 5.39 -13.75
N ASP A 35 5.38 5.36 -13.31
CA ASP A 35 6.52 4.77 -14.02
C ASP A 35 6.76 3.29 -13.63
N GLY A 36 5.89 2.71 -12.79
CA GLY A 36 5.96 1.32 -12.34
C GLY A 36 6.96 1.06 -11.21
N LYS A 37 7.51 2.11 -10.57
CA LYS A 37 8.44 1.94 -9.44
C LYS A 37 7.67 1.67 -8.16
N LEU A 38 8.08 0.66 -7.39
CA LEU A 38 7.48 0.40 -6.08
C LEU A 38 7.74 1.60 -5.15
N LEU A 39 6.66 2.22 -4.68
CA LEU A 39 6.70 3.36 -3.75
C LEU A 39 6.70 2.88 -2.31
N GLY A 40 5.85 1.90 -2.00
CA GLY A 40 5.73 1.34 -0.66
C GLY A 40 4.87 0.09 -0.60
N THR A 41 4.92 -0.56 0.55
CA THR A 41 4.15 -1.75 0.87
C THR A 41 3.50 -1.58 2.24
N ALA A 42 2.28 -2.07 2.40
CA ALA A 42 1.60 -2.16 3.67
C ALA A 42 1.13 -3.60 3.91
N ARG A 43 0.98 -3.99 5.18
CA ARG A 43 0.35 -5.24 5.56
C ARG A 43 -0.94 -4.96 6.32
N TYR A 44 -2.04 -5.49 5.83
CA TYR A 44 -3.35 -5.34 6.44
C TYR A 44 -3.78 -6.61 7.18
N SER A 45 -4.51 -6.45 8.26
CA SER A 45 -5.22 -7.53 8.95
C SER A 45 -6.60 -7.03 9.36
N HIS A 46 -7.65 -7.79 9.03
CA HIS A 46 -9.05 -7.45 9.29
C HIS A 46 -9.50 -6.05 8.81
N GLY A 47 -8.85 -5.51 7.76
CA GLY A 47 -9.12 -4.17 7.23
C GLY A 47 -8.29 -3.05 7.84
N GLU A 48 -7.40 -3.35 8.80
CA GLU A 48 -6.53 -2.37 9.45
C GLU A 48 -5.08 -2.56 9.04
N ALA A 49 -4.37 -1.44 8.82
CA ALA A 49 -2.96 -1.48 8.47
C ALA A 49 -2.10 -1.73 9.70
N GLN A 50 -1.34 -2.83 9.66
CA GLN A 50 -0.47 -3.26 10.75
C GLN A 50 0.94 -2.67 10.61
N PHE A 51 1.42 -2.57 9.37
CA PHE A 51 2.79 -2.15 9.08
C PHE A 51 2.85 -1.47 7.71
N VAL A 52 3.64 -0.41 7.61
CA VAL A 52 3.89 0.31 6.35
C VAL A 52 5.40 0.46 6.16
N LYS A 53 5.89 0.10 4.97
CA LYS A 53 7.27 0.24 4.57
C LYS A 53 7.37 1.03 3.29
N CYS A 54 8.22 2.05 3.30
CA CYS A 54 8.56 2.80 2.11
C CYS A 54 9.65 2.06 1.32
N ALA A 55 9.48 1.98 0.01
CA ALA A 55 10.48 1.36 -0.88
C ALA A 55 11.47 2.38 -1.43
N THR A 56 11.13 3.68 -1.40
CA THR A 56 12.00 4.77 -1.86
C THR A 56 12.41 5.66 -0.68
N ARG A 57 13.60 6.27 -0.79
CA ARG A 57 14.15 7.20 0.23
C ARG A 57 13.38 8.53 0.31
N ASN A 58 12.53 8.80 -0.69
CA ASN A 58 11.83 10.08 -0.86
C ASN A 58 10.34 9.99 -0.49
N LEU A 59 9.84 8.85 0.00
CA LEU A 59 8.44 8.76 0.42
C LEU A 59 8.29 9.33 1.84
N SER A 60 7.64 10.49 1.96
CA SER A 60 7.35 11.11 3.25
C SER A 60 6.20 10.40 3.98
N LYS A 61 5.98 10.77 5.25
CA LYS A 61 4.82 10.27 6.00
C LYS A 61 3.51 10.79 5.38
N GLU A 62 3.49 12.02 4.90
CA GLU A 62 2.34 12.59 4.20
C GLU A 62 2.05 11.85 2.88
N ASP A 63 3.09 11.52 2.10
CA ASP A 63 2.92 10.76 0.86
C ASP A 63 2.35 9.36 1.13
N ALA A 64 2.88 8.68 2.16
CA ALA A 64 2.35 7.38 2.57
C ALA A 64 0.88 7.47 3.00
N LYS A 65 0.49 8.53 3.73
CA LYS A 65 -0.89 8.77 4.15
C LYS A 65 -1.81 9.06 2.96
N TYR A 66 -1.35 9.86 2.00
CA TYR A 66 -2.09 10.15 0.77
C TYR A 66 -2.33 8.89 -0.06
N LEU A 67 -1.30 8.06 -0.22
CA LEU A 67 -1.35 6.87 -1.08
C LEU A 67 -2.10 5.69 -0.46
N LEU A 68 -2.09 5.56 0.87
CA LEU A 68 -2.70 4.45 1.59
C LEU A 68 -4.02 4.82 2.30
N GLY A 69 -4.45 6.08 2.24
CA GLY A 69 -5.63 6.60 2.92
C GLY A 69 -5.38 6.90 4.41
N ASP A 70 -6.37 7.49 5.08
CA ASP A 70 -6.40 7.70 6.55
C ASP A 70 -6.40 6.35 7.28
N MET A 71 -5.25 5.67 7.31
CA MET A 71 -5.03 4.49 8.11
C MET A 71 -4.76 4.91 9.56
N THR A 72 -5.37 4.22 10.51
CA THR A 72 -4.95 4.20 11.91
C THR A 72 -3.61 3.47 12.01
N ILE A 73 -2.52 4.21 11.82
CA ILE A 73 -1.17 3.67 11.88
C ILE A 73 -0.72 3.64 13.33
N GLU A 74 -0.87 2.51 14.02
CA GLU A 74 -0.33 2.36 15.39
C GLU A 74 1.18 2.10 15.39
N ASN A 75 1.74 1.53 14.32
CA ASN A 75 3.17 1.20 14.21
C ASN A 75 3.76 1.60 12.85
N PHE A 76 4.17 2.87 12.74
CA PHE A 76 4.90 3.37 11.58
C PHE A 76 6.40 3.11 11.74
N GLU A 77 6.85 1.90 11.45
CA GLU A 77 8.26 1.66 11.16
C GLU A 77 8.57 2.19 9.75
N THR A 78 8.60 3.51 9.61
CA THR A 78 9.16 4.16 8.43
C THR A 78 10.64 3.84 8.35
N TYR A 79 10.97 2.73 7.70
CA TYR A 79 12.31 2.48 7.18
C TYR A 79 12.51 3.30 5.90
N CYS A 80 12.38 4.62 6.00
CA CYS A 80 12.91 5.55 5.01
C CYS A 80 14.37 5.79 5.40
N LYS A 81 15.30 5.02 4.83
CA LYS A 81 16.75 5.24 4.97
C LYS A 81 17.27 6.19 3.91
#